data_AF-A0A173H054-F1
#
_entry.id   AF-A0A173H054-F1
#
_cell.length_a   1.000
_cell.length_b   1.000
_cell.length_c   1.000
_cell.angle_alpha   90.00
_cell.angle_beta   90.00
_cell.angle_gamma   90.00
#
_symmetry.space_group_name_H-M   'P 1'
#
loop_
_entity.id
_entity.type
_entity.pdbx_description
1 polymer ?
#
loop_
_entity_poly.entity_id
_entity_poly.type
_entity_poly.pdbx_seq_one_letter_code
_entity_poly.pdbx_strand_id
1 'polypeptide(L)'
;MAAQSVAPCLQDTTELDFNARRATDLGPLSDEAQRAMYLRPTSAVMPQRAPLRVLDAWMSARESRTRKTSAAASSRACAGSKVTSGARIASNLPATRRVDVANREADMTALMGKREFIST
;
A
#
# COMPACT_ATOMS: atom_id res chain seq x y z
N MET A 1 14.81 -10.50 -12.22
CA MET A 1 13.75 -11.50 -11.96
C MET A 1 13.43 -12.36 -13.19
N ALA A 2 14.39 -12.57 -14.11
CA ALA A 2 14.15 -13.21 -15.42
C ALA A 2 13.76 -14.71 -15.38
N ALA A 3 13.79 -15.36 -14.21
CA ALA A 3 13.40 -16.77 -14.06
C ALA A 3 11.87 -16.98 -13.96
N GLN A 4 11.09 -15.93 -13.68
CA GLN A 4 9.63 -16.02 -13.54
C GLN A 4 8.94 -15.24 -14.65
N SER A 5 8.13 -15.92 -15.46
CA SER A 5 7.34 -15.28 -16.54
C SER A 5 6.20 -14.42 -15.99
N VAL A 6 5.66 -14.81 -14.82
CA VAL A 6 4.58 -14.12 -14.12
C VAL A 6 4.95 -13.95 -12.65
N ALA A 7 4.69 -12.77 -12.08
CA ALA A 7 4.84 -12.52 -10.65
C ALA A 7 3.58 -11.85 -10.07
N PRO A 8 2.85 -12.53 -9.17
CA PRO A 8 1.86 -11.89 -8.34
C PRO A 8 2.52 -10.83 -7.44
N CYS A 9 1.95 -9.64 -7.40
CA CYS A 9 2.35 -8.52 -6.57
C CYS A 9 1.25 -8.25 -5.55
N LEU A 10 1.51 -8.67 -4.31
CA LEU A 10 0.58 -8.54 -3.20
C LEU A 10 0.64 -7.13 -2.62
N GLN A 11 -0.53 -6.54 -2.36
CA GLN A 11 -0.67 -5.24 -1.74
C GLN A 11 -1.70 -5.33 -0.61
N ASP A 12 -1.29 -4.93 0.59
CA ASP A 12 -2.15 -4.87 1.77
C ASP A 12 -1.67 -3.77 2.73
N THR A 13 -2.54 -3.29 3.61
CA THR A 13 -2.22 -2.26 4.58
C THR A 13 -1.90 -2.87 5.93
N THR A 14 -0.82 -2.42 6.56
CA THR A 14 -0.54 -2.69 7.96
C THR A 14 -0.20 -1.38 8.68
N GLU A 15 -0.15 -1.43 10.00
CA GLU A 15 0.18 -0.31 10.87
C GLU A 15 1.54 -0.57 11.51
N LEU A 16 2.40 0.45 11.52
CA LEU A 16 3.65 0.44 12.30
C LEU A 16 3.43 1.29 13.55
N ASP A 17 3.43 0.64 14.71
CA ASP A 17 3.24 1.27 16.01
C ASP A 17 4.58 1.73 16.62
N PHE A 18 4.65 3.02 17.00
CA PHE A 18 5.80 3.65 17.65
C PHE A 18 5.49 4.19 19.06
N ASN A 19 4.40 3.77 19.70
CA ASN A 19 3.99 4.19 21.04
C ASN A 19 5.11 4.02 22.08
N ALA A 20 5.81 2.87 22.06
CA ALA A 20 6.92 2.58 22.97
C ALA A 20 8.13 3.52 22.78
N ARG A 21 8.20 4.22 21.64
CA ARG A 21 9.32 5.06 21.24
C ARG A 21 9.08 6.57 21.44
N ARG A 22 7.93 6.94 22.04
CA ARG A 22 7.51 8.34 22.25
C ARG A 22 7.63 9.20 20.98
N ALA A 23 7.29 8.65 19.83
CA ALA A 23 7.32 9.42 18.58
C ALA A 23 6.33 10.60 18.68
N THR A 24 6.83 11.83 18.55
CA THR A 24 6.01 13.05 18.68
C THR A 24 5.43 13.52 17.36
N ASP A 25 6.06 13.15 16.25
CA ASP A 25 5.79 13.74 14.94
C ASP A 25 4.94 12.84 14.03
N LEU A 26 4.53 11.68 14.55
CA LEU A 26 3.58 10.77 13.90
C LEU A 26 2.17 11.07 14.38
N GLY A 27 1.23 11.02 13.45
CA GLY A 27 -0.17 11.22 13.77
C GLY A 27 -0.86 9.96 14.31
N PRO A 28 -2.11 10.14 14.77
CA PRO A 28 -2.94 9.07 15.30
C PRO A 28 -3.51 8.18 14.18
N LEU A 29 -3.66 6.87 14.41
CA LEU A 29 -4.31 5.98 13.45
C LEU A 29 -5.81 5.86 13.74
N SER A 30 -6.23 4.75 14.36
CA SER A 30 -7.62 4.53 14.78
C SER A 30 -7.85 5.04 16.22
N ASP A 31 -6.81 4.99 17.05
CA ASP A 31 -6.79 5.59 18.39
C ASP A 31 -5.92 6.88 18.37
N GLU A 32 -6.44 7.96 18.96
CA GLU A 32 -5.79 9.27 19.05
C GLU A 32 -4.54 9.25 19.95
N ALA A 33 -4.46 8.29 20.87
CA ALA A 33 -3.28 8.07 21.70
C ALA A 33 -2.15 7.40 20.91
N GLN A 34 -2.45 6.69 19.82
CA GLN A 34 -1.44 5.98 19.04
C GLN A 34 -0.51 6.95 18.30
N ARG A 35 0.75 6.56 18.20
CA ARG A 35 1.76 7.22 17.38
C ARG A 35 2.25 6.20 16.37
N ALA A 36 1.65 6.23 15.20
CA ALA A 36 1.81 5.15 14.24
C ALA A 36 1.66 5.66 12.80
N MET A 37 1.96 4.79 11.85
CA MET A 37 1.84 5.08 10.42
C MET A 37 1.28 3.89 9.67
N TYR A 38 0.53 4.16 8.61
CA TYR A 38 0.17 3.14 7.64
C TYR A 38 1.38 2.81 6.78
N LEU A 39 1.61 1.51 6.61
CA LEU A 39 2.54 0.94 5.67
C LEU A 39 1.75 0.07 4.70
N ARG A 40 1.89 0.33 3.40
CA ARG A 40 1.43 -0.58 2.35
C ARG A 40 2.60 -1.01 1.48
N PRO A 41 3.19 -2.18 1.72
CA PRO A 41 4.21 -2.73 0.85
C PRO A 41 3.58 -3.29 -0.43
N THR A 42 4.34 -3.29 -1.52
CA THR A 42 4.06 -4.11 -2.70
C THR A 42 5.10 -5.22 -2.74
N SER A 43 4.67 -6.45 -2.49
CA SER A 43 5.55 -7.61 -2.38
C SER A 43 5.37 -8.53 -3.58
N ALA A 44 6.45 -8.82 -4.30
CA ALA A 44 6.44 -9.85 -5.32
C ALA A 44 6.58 -11.23 -4.68
N VAL A 45 5.78 -12.18 -5.15
CA VAL A 45 5.86 -13.59 -4.75
C VAL A 45 6.03 -14.49 -5.96
N MET A 46 6.57 -15.67 -5.76
CA MET A 46 6.58 -16.72 -6.79
C MET A 46 5.17 -17.28 -6.96
N PRO A 47 4.82 -17.83 -8.14
CA PRO A 47 3.57 -18.57 -8.33
C PRO A 47 3.37 -19.69 -7.28
N GLN A 48 4.46 -20.30 -6.80
CA GLN A 48 4.47 -21.31 -5.75
C GLN A 48 4.34 -20.72 -4.32
N ARG A 49 3.96 -19.43 -4.19
CA ARG A 49 3.67 -18.70 -2.93
C ARG A 49 4.86 -18.40 -2.02
N ALA A 50 6.09 -18.60 -2.48
CA ALA A 50 7.27 -18.17 -1.75
C ALA A 50 7.57 -16.67 -2.00
N PRO A 51 7.98 -15.90 -0.97
CA PRO A 51 8.29 -14.49 -1.12
C PRO A 51 9.53 -14.27 -1.99
N LEU A 52 9.45 -13.35 -2.95
CA LEU A 52 10.60 -12.96 -3.78
C LEU A 52 11.30 -11.73 -3.21
N ARG A 53 10.56 -10.64 -2.99
CA ARG A 53 11.06 -9.36 -2.45
C ARG A 53 9.93 -8.33 -2.26
N VAL A 54 10.23 -7.26 -1.53
CA VAL A 54 9.46 -6.01 -1.56
C VAL A 54 9.93 -5.15 -2.74
N LEU A 55 8.99 -4.63 -3.53
CA LEU A 55 9.24 -3.80 -4.72
C LEU A 55 9.05 -2.30 -4.45
N ASP A 56 8.14 -1.95 -3.55
CA ASP A 56 7.86 -0.58 -3.12
C ASP A 56 7.16 -0.62 -1.75
N ALA A 57 7.18 0.51 -1.06
CA ALA A 57 6.45 0.69 0.18
C ALA A 57 5.87 2.11 0.24
N TRP A 58 4.54 2.21 0.32
CA TRP A 58 3.89 3.48 0.60
C TRP A 58 3.76 3.66 2.11
N MET A 59 4.16 4.82 2.58
CA MET A 59 4.14 5.21 3.99
C MET A 59 3.30 6.47 4.15
N SER A 60 2.40 6.49 5.13
CA SER A 60 1.62 7.68 5.44
C SER A 60 1.24 7.72 6.92
N ALA A 61 1.45 8.86 7.56
CA ALA A 61 0.83 9.17 8.83
C ALA A 61 -0.45 9.97 8.59
N ARG A 62 -1.47 9.71 9.41
CA ARG A 62 -2.68 10.54 9.45
C ARG A 62 -2.35 11.88 10.10
N GLU A 63 -3.15 12.89 9.83
CA GLU A 63 -3.02 14.19 10.50
C GLU A 63 -3.92 14.24 11.73
N SER A 64 -3.41 14.76 12.85
CA SER A 64 -4.18 14.92 14.10
C SER A 64 -5.55 15.58 13.86
N ARG A 65 -6.58 15.08 14.54
CA ARG A 65 -7.94 15.64 14.48
C ARG A 65 -8.04 17.03 15.09
N THR A 66 -7.08 17.43 15.93
CA THR A 66 -6.98 18.81 16.45
C THR A 66 -6.71 19.81 15.34
N ARG A 67 -6.07 19.39 14.25
CA ARG A 67 -5.86 20.22 13.07
C ARG A 67 -7.09 20.17 12.16
N LYS A 68 -7.89 21.22 12.24
CA LYS A 68 -9.13 21.41 11.47
C LYS A 68 -8.86 22.14 10.15
N THR A 69 -8.11 21.53 9.24
CA THR A 69 -7.96 22.00 7.85
C THR A 69 -8.63 21.02 6.88
N SER A 70 -9.08 21.51 5.72
CA SER A 70 -9.65 20.67 4.66
C SER A 70 -8.64 19.62 4.15
N ALA A 71 -7.37 20.02 4.02
CA ALA A 71 -6.26 19.12 3.72
C ALA A 71 -6.12 18.00 4.76
N ALA A 72 -6.34 18.30 6.05
CA ALA A 72 -6.29 17.31 7.11
C ALA A 72 -7.44 16.32 7.10
N ALA A 73 -8.64 16.79 6.78
CA ALA A 73 -9.78 15.90 6.59
C ALA A 73 -9.55 14.94 5.42
N SER A 74 -9.08 15.46 4.28
CA SER A 74 -8.74 14.66 3.10
C SER A 74 -7.60 13.67 3.37
N SER A 75 -6.51 14.11 4.00
CA SER A 75 -5.39 13.26 4.38
C SER A 75 -5.84 12.11 5.29
N ARG A 76 -6.65 12.38 6.31
CA ARG A 76 -7.21 11.34 7.18
C ARG A 76 -8.08 10.33 6.43
N ALA A 77 -8.93 10.81 5.53
CA ALA A 77 -9.84 9.96 4.75
C ALA A 77 -9.09 9.06 3.75
N CYS A 78 -7.98 9.54 3.18
CA CYS A 78 -7.18 8.79 2.20
C CYS A 78 -6.00 8.01 2.82
N ALA A 79 -5.70 8.23 4.09
CA ALA A 79 -4.59 7.59 4.79
C ALA A 79 -4.83 6.07 4.85
N GLY A 80 -3.83 5.33 4.39
CA GLY A 80 -3.93 3.88 4.31
C GLY A 80 -4.74 3.37 3.11
N SER A 81 -5.22 4.20 2.15
CA SER A 81 -5.98 3.72 0.97
C SER A 81 -5.24 3.85 -0.37
N LYS A 82 -4.03 4.39 -0.38
CA LYS A 82 -3.24 4.56 -1.61
C LYS A 82 -2.68 3.23 -2.13
N VAL A 83 -2.87 2.95 -3.41
CA VAL A 83 -2.32 1.76 -4.08
C VAL A 83 -1.03 2.13 -4.85
N THR A 84 0.01 1.31 -4.78
CA THR A 84 1.24 1.55 -5.57
C THR A 84 0.94 1.40 -7.06
N SER A 85 1.27 2.45 -7.81
CA SER A 85 1.11 2.51 -9.26
C SER A 85 1.92 1.42 -9.98
N GLY A 86 1.27 0.81 -10.98
CA GLY A 86 1.86 -0.01 -12.03
C GLY A 86 3.23 0.49 -12.50
N ALA A 87 3.21 1.73 -12.99
CA ALA A 87 4.34 2.39 -13.64
C ALA A 87 5.53 2.61 -12.71
N ARG A 88 5.28 2.84 -11.41
CA ARG A 88 6.36 3.16 -10.45
C ARG A 88 7.34 2.01 -10.25
N ILE A 89 6.86 0.78 -10.35
CA ILE A 89 7.68 -0.43 -10.12
C ILE A 89 7.87 -1.28 -11.37
N ALA A 90 7.41 -0.81 -12.54
CA ALA A 90 7.51 -1.54 -13.80
C ALA A 90 8.97 -1.90 -14.14
N SER A 91 9.91 -0.99 -13.86
CA SER A 91 11.35 -1.21 -14.09
C SER A 91 11.96 -2.32 -13.24
N ASN A 92 11.32 -2.72 -12.12
CA ASN A 92 11.79 -3.84 -11.30
C ASN A 92 11.47 -5.22 -11.93
N LEU A 93 10.52 -5.26 -12.86
CA LEU A 93 9.99 -6.48 -13.49
C LEU A 93 10.01 -6.39 -15.04
N PRO A 94 11.14 -6.05 -15.69
CA PRO A 94 11.15 -5.72 -17.12
C PRO A 94 10.83 -6.92 -18.03
N ALA A 95 11.10 -8.14 -17.59
CA ALA A 95 10.88 -9.38 -18.33
C ALA A 95 9.81 -10.28 -17.68
N THR A 96 9.05 -9.75 -16.73
CA THR A 96 8.09 -10.52 -15.94
C THR A 96 6.72 -9.84 -15.99
N ARG A 97 5.70 -10.57 -16.41
CA ARG A 97 4.32 -10.07 -16.37
C ARG A 97 3.88 -9.93 -14.91
N ARG A 98 3.50 -8.72 -14.52
CA ARG A 98 2.95 -8.41 -13.20
C ARG A 98 1.46 -8.74 -13.13
N VAL A 99 1.05 -9.34 -12.02
CA VAL A 99 -0.37 -9.53 -11.67
C VAL A 99 -0.60 -8.89 -10.31
N ASP A 100 -1.43 -7.85 -10.24
CA ASP A 100 -1.73 -7.17 -8.98
C ASP A 100 -2.81 -7.91 -8.20
N VAL A 101 -2.52 -8.22 -6.94
CA VAL A 101 -3.44 -8.89 -6.04
C VAL A 101 -3.60 -8.06 -4.78
N ALA A 102 -4.84 -7.71 -4.46
CA ALA A 102 -5.20 -6.95 -3.28
C ALA A 102 -6.54 -7.45 -2.74
N ASN A 103 -6.82 -7.15 -1.47
CA ASN A 103 -8.08 -7.49 -0.82
C ASN A 103 -9.22 -6.56 -1.30
N ARG A 104 -10.42 -6.73 -0.71
CA ARG A 104 -11.62 -5.94 -1.04
C ARG A 104 -11.41 -4.43 -0.89
N GLU A 105 -10.49 -3.96 -0.05
CA GLU A 105 -10.24 -2.52 0.12
C GLU A 105 -9.65 -1.86 -1.13
N ALA A 106 -9.12 -2.65 -2.06
CA ALA A 106 -8.66 -2.18 -3.37
C ALA A 106 -9.80 -2.10 -4.41
N ASP A 107 -11.02 -2.52 -4.06
CA ASP A 107 -12.22 -2.43 -4.91
C ASP A 107 -12.76 -0.99 -4.95
N MET A 108 -11.93 -0.09 -5.47
CA MET A 108 -12.28 1.28 -5.76
C MET A 108 -12.46 1.43 -7.27
N THR A 109 -13.56 2.05 -7.69
CA THR A 109 -13.88 2.35 -9.10
C THR A 109 -12.72 3.03 -9.84
N ALA A 110 -11.96 3.88 -9.15
CA ALA A 110 -10.77 4.54 -9.69
C ALA A 110 -9.61 3.59 -10.04
N LEU A 111 -9.54 2.42 -9.39
CA LEU A 111 -8.54 1.38 -9.67
C LEU A 111 -9.02 0.42 -10.77
N MET A 112 -10.32 0.10 -10.76
CA MET A 112 -10.94 -0.84 -11.70
C MET A 112 -11.09 -0.27 -13.11
N GLY A 113 -11.39 1.03 -13.25
CA GLY A 113 -11.54 1.68 -14.57
C GLY A 113 -10.26 1.77 -15.42
N LYS A 114 -9.11 1.33 -14.89
CA LYS A 114 -7.79 1.37 -15.54
C LYS A 114 -7.16 -0.01 -15.76
N ARG A 115 -7.86 -1.11 -15.45
CA ARG A 115 -7.30 -2.46 -15.49
C ARG A 115 -8.17 -3.40 -16.32
N GLU A 116 -7.54 -4.20 -17.17
CA GLU A 116 -8.21 -5.30 -17.86
C GLU A 116 -8.48 -6.43 -16.86
N PHE A 117 -9.74 -6.86 -16.77
CA PHE A 117 -10.12 -8.02 -15.99
C PHE A 117 -9.65 -9.29 -16.69
N ILE A 118 -8.95 -10.16 -15.96
CA ILE A 118 -8.71 -11.53 -16.40
C ILE A 118 -9.99 -12.31 -16.09
N SER A 119 -10.83 -12.50 -17.11
CA SER A 119 -11.89 -13.50 -17.04
C SER A 119 -11.25 -14.89 -17.03
N THR A 120 -11.74 -15.76 -16.15
CA THR A 120 -11.48 -17.20 -16.22
C THR A 120 -12.31 -17.81 -17.35
#